data_AF-A0A7V8WQG1-F1
#
_entry.id   AF-A0A7V8WQG1-F1
#
_cell.length_a   1.000
_cell.length_b   1.000
_cell.length_c   1.000
_cell.angle_alpha   90.00
_cell.angle_beta   90.00
_cell.angle_gamma   90.00
#
_symmetry.space_group_name_H-M   'P 1'
#
loop_
_entity.id
_entity.type
_entity.pdbx_description
1 polymer ?
#
loop_
_entity_poly.entity_id
_entity_poly.type
_entity_poly.pdbx_seq_one_letter_code
_entity_poly.pdbx_strand_id
1 'polypeptide(L)'
;MRPPLSRTSDVEHADASVRASGWRVDPATEGHWAGLTPGLAVMALKLAPDGSPRARYHGTIIATTEHERWIEIEARWTHEPVTVGGLRFAPGDVLREFYSPVLPFNVFAVHDPSVALRGWYANVTYPTRVDVSERQPLLIWHDLYLDLVAFPDGSFVRLDDDELSASHLARSDPALCARIIEARDELVRRFQTRRFPFRT
;
A
#
# COMPACT_ATOMS: atom_id res chain seq x y z
N MET A 1 -12.67 -19.97 40.00
CA MET A 1 -11.42 -19.22 39.76
C MET A 1 -10.97 -19.57 38.34
N ARG A 2 -11.15 -18.68 37.36
CA ARG A 2 -10.74 -18.90 35.96
C ARG A 2 -9.29 -18.42 35.78
N PRO A 3 -8.43 -19.11 35.02
CA PRO A 3 -7.09 -18.61 34.73
C PRO A 3 -7.18 -17.49 33.67
N PRO A 4 -6.19 -16.58 33.60
CA PRO A 4 -6.19 -15.51 32.61
C PRO A 4 -5.78 -16.06 31.24
N LEU A 5 -6.44 -15.56 30.19
CA LEU A 5 -6.06 -15.78 28.80
C LEU A 5 -4.81 -14.95 28.49
N SER A 6 -3.69 -15.62 28.23
CA SER A 6 -2.49 -14.99 27.68
C SER A 6 -2.75 -14.49 26.25
N ARG A 7 -2.78 -13.17 26.07
CA ARG A 7 -2.69 -12.49 24.77
C ARG A 7 -1.32 -11.82 24.66
N THR A 8 -0.30 -12.58 24.30
CA THR A 8 1.04 -12.06 23.98
C THR A 8 1.72 -13.09 23.09
N SER A 9 1.46 -13.03 21.79
CA SER A 9 2.20 -13.84 20.80
C SER A 9 2.16 -13.26 19.38
N ASP A 10 1.15 -12.44 19.02
CA ASP A 10 1.07 -11.90 17.66
C ASP A 10 1.86 -10.58 17.45
N VAL A 11 2.18 -9.85 18.52
CA VAL A 11 2.83 -8.52 18.43
C VAL A 11 4.35 -8.63 18.21
N GLU A 12 5.01 -9.63 18.81
CA GLU A 12 6.48 -9.79 18.72
C GLU A 12 6.95 -10.30 17.35
N HIS A 13 6.14 -11.08 16.63
CA HIS A 13 6.53 -11.61 15.32
C HIS A 13 6.48 -10.56 14.20
N ALA A 14 5.59 -9.58 14.30
CA ALA A 14 5.45 -8.55 13.26
C ALA A 14 6.58 -7.51 13.29
N ASP A 15 7.04 -7.10 14.48
CA ASP A 15 8.11 -6.10 14.65
C ASP A 15 9.47 -6.63 14.15
N ALA A 16 9.70 -7.95 14.24
CA ALA A 16 10.88 -8.59 13.68
C ALA A 16 10.89 -8.60 12.13
N SER A 17 9.73 -8.75 11.50
CA SER A 17 9.60 -8.79 10.03
C SER A 17 9.89 -7.45 9.35
N VAL A 18 9.51 -6.34 10.00
CA VAL A 18 9.77 -4.98 9.49
C VAL A 18 11.27 -4.67 9.50
N ARG A 19 11.99 -5.08 10.56
CA ARG A 19 13.44 -4.83 10.71
C ARG A 19 14.31 -5.68 9.77
N ALA A 20 13.83 -6.85 9.34
CA ALA A 20 14.58 -7.79 8.49
C ALA A 20 14.50 -7.48 6.98
N SER A 21 13.51 -6.69 6.55
CA SER A 21 13.15 -6.50 5.13
C SER A 21 14.15 -5.67 4.30
N GLY A 22 15.15 -5.05 4.95
CA GLY A 22 16.13 -4.19 4.28
C GLY A 22 15.57 -2.85 3.78
N TRP A 23 14.27 -2.59 3.92
CA TRP A 23 13.66 -1.29 3.66
C TRP A 23 13.95 -0.35 4.82
N ARG A 24 14.23 0.91 4.51
CA ARG A 24 14.47 1.95 5.52
C ARG A 24 13.35 2.96 5.45
N VAL A 25 12.86 3.35 6.61
CA VAL A 25 12.01 4.53 6.72
C VAL A 25 12.86 5.74 6.35
N ASP A 26 12.32 6.57 5.48
CA ASP A 26 12.86 7.89 5.23
C ASP A 26 12.85 8.74 6.53
N PRO A 27 13.98 9.33 6.95
CA PRO A 27 14.05 10.08 8.20
C PRO A 27 13.13 11.32 8.26
N ALA A 28 12.91 12.00 7.14
CA ALA A 28 11.98 13.13 7.09
C ALA A 28 10.55 12.65 7.33
N THR A 29 10.19 11.50 6.74
CA THR A 29 8.91 10.84 6.95
C THR A 29 8.69 10.45 8.41
N GLU A 30 9.71 9.89 9.08
CA GLU A 30 9.62 9.46 10.48
C GLU A 30 9.19 10.60 11.42
N GLY A 31 9.73 11.81 11.21
CA GLY A 31 9.41 12.98 12.03
C GLY A 31 7.99 13.52 11.85
N HIS A 32 7.31 13.16 10.77
CA HIS A 32 6.00 13.71 10.42
C HIS A 32 4.86 12.68 10.43
N TRP A 33 5.17 11.39 10.39
CA TRP A 33 4.16 10.33 10.26
C TRP A 33 3.12 10.35 11.39
N ALA A 34 3.55 10.59 12.64
CA ALA A 34 2.65 10.66 13.79
C ALA A 34 1.66 11.85 13.73
N GLY A 35 1.94 12.87 12.92
CA GLY A 35 1.06 14.02 12.71
C GLY A 35 -0.04 13.78 11.67
N LEU A 36 -0.01 12.64 10.96
CA LEU A 36 -1.01 12.26 9.97
C LEU A 36 -2.22 11.65 10.69
N THR A 37 -3.23 12.46 11.00
CA THR A 37 -4.39 12.05 11.81
C THR A 37 -5.70 12.09 11.02
N PRO A 38 -6.73 11.31 11.42
CA PRO A 38 -8.03 11.32 10.76
C PRO A 38 -8.64 12.73 10.64
N GLY A 39 -9.24 13.02 9.49
CA GLY A 39 -9.79 14.32 9.12
C GLY A 39 -8.80 15.24 8.39
N LEU A 40 -7.51 14.93 8.38
CA LEU A 40 -6.51 15.72 7.68
C LEU A 40 -6.62 15.49 6.15
N ALA A 41 -6.73 16.60 5.42
CA ALA A 41 -6.62 16.60 3.97
C ALA A 41 -5.15 16.41 3.55
N VAL A 42 -4.93 15.48 2.63
CA VAL A 42 -3.60 15.15 2.09
C VAL A 42 -3.63 15.10 0.57
N MET A 43 -2.46 15.21 -0.02
CA MET A 43 -2.22 14.88 -1.43
C MET A 43 -1.52 13.53 -1.50
N ALA A 44 -1.85 12.72 -2.50
CA ALA A 44 -1.08 11.54 -2.88
C ALA A 44 -0.36 11.80 -4.21
N LEU A 45 0.89 11.33 -4.33
CA LEU A 45 1.72 11.41 -5.53
C LEU A 45 2.25 10.02 -5.88
N LYS A 46 1.84 9.51 -7.05
CA LYS A 46 2.45 8.34 -7.69
C LYS A 46 3.70 8.76 -8.43
N LEU A 47 4.83 8.13 -8.12
CA LEU A 47 6.02 8.13 -8.98
C LEU A 47 6.09 6.79 -9.72
N ALA A 48 6.38 6.85 -11.02
CA ALA A 48 6.73 5.67 -11.82
C ALA A 48 8.08 5.08 -11.37
N PRO A 49 8.44 3.86 -11.83
CA PRO A 49 9.72 3.25 -11.49
C PRO A 49 10.95 4.12 -11.79
N ASP A 50 10.89 4.92 -12.87
CA ASP A 50 11.92 5.90 -13.25
C ASP A 50 11.96 7.17 -12.38
N GLY A 51 11.06 7.28 -11.39
CA GLY A 51 10.91 8.41 -10.49
C GLY A 51 10.06 9.56 -11.06
N SER A 52 9.55 9.45 -12.29
CA SER A 52 8.73 10.50 -12.88
C SER A 52 7.34 10.57 -12.23
N PRO A 53 6.79 11.77 -11.97
CA PRO A 53 5.40 11.91 -11.50
C PRO A 53 4.40 11.37 -12.51
N ARG A 54 3.46 10.53 -12.06
CA ARG A 54 2.39 9.96 -12.91
C ARG A 54 0.99 10.39 -12.54
N ALA A 55 0.72 10.54 -11.26
CA ALA A 55 -0.58 10.98 -10.78
C ALA A 55 -0.43 11.79 -9.51
N ARG A 56 -1.25 12.83 -9.36
CA ARG A 56 -1.36 13.60 -8.13
C ARG A 56 -2.83 13.86 -7.84
N TYR A 57 -3.29 13.50 -6.65
CA TYR A 57 -4.73 13.55 -6.32
C TYR A 57 -4.96 13.80 -4.84
N HIS A 58 -6.16 14.28 -4.50
CA HIS A 58 -6.57 14.57 -3.14
C HIS A 58 -7.08 13.31 -2.43
N GLY A 59 -6.80 13.25 -1.13
CA GLY A 59 -7.43 12.30 -0.21
C GLY A 59 -7.64 12.90 1.17
N THR A 60 -8.37 12.19 2.02
CA THR A 60 -8.57 12.55 3.43
C THR A 60 -8.22 11.35 4.28
N ILE A 61 -7.38 11.54 5.30
CA ILE A 61 -7.08 10.46 6.26
C ILE A 61 -8.36 10.12 7.02
N ILE A 62 -8.72 8.84 7.04
CA ILE A 62 -9.91 8.34 7.75
C ILE A 62 -9.56 7.42 8.92
N ALA A 63 -8.38 6.78 8.89
CA ALA A 63 -7.93 5.94 9.99
C ALA A 63 -6.40 5.87 10.04
N THR A 64 -5.88 5.50 11.21
CA THR A 64 -4.47 5.18 11.44
C THR A 64 -4.35 3.98 12.37
N THR A 65 -3.20 3.31 12.33
CA THR A 65 -2.90 2.20 13.24
C THR A 65 -1.47 2.33 13.76
N GLU A 66 -1.20 1.87 14.99
CA GLU A 66 0.15 1.83 15.53
C GLU A 66 0.96 0.67 14.93
N HIS A 67 0.34 -0.51 14.84
CA HIS A 67 0.97 -1.70 14.29
C HIS A 67 1.21 -1.55 12.79
N GLU A 68 2.46 -1.69 12.34
CA GLU A 68 2.91 -1.46 10.94
C GLU A 68 2.61 -0.05 10.40
N ARG A 69 2.15 0.85 11.28
CA ARG A 69 1.98 2.29 11.04
C ARG A 69 1.13 2.61 9.82
N TRP A 70 0.08 1.83 9.58
CA TRP A 70 -0.84 2.11 8.47
C TRP A 70 -1.54 3.45 8.66
N ILE A 71 -1.62 4.22 7.58
CA ILE A 71 -2.64 5.25 7.41
C ILE A 71 -3.58 4.80 6.32
N GLU A 72 -4.85 5.15 6.48
CA GLU A 72 -5.87 4.91 5.50
C GLU A 72 -6.44 6.26 5.06
N ILE A 73 -6.47 6.49 3.75
CA ILE A 73 -7.10 7.66 3.16
C ILE A 73 -8.31 7.25 2.33
N GLU A 74 -9.32 8.12 2.29
CA GLU A 74 -10.38 8.06 1.30
C GLU A 74 -10.03 8.99 0.13
N ALA A 75 -10.07 8.46 -1.08
CA ALA A 75 -9.94 9.19 -2.34
C ALA A 75 -11.06 8.81 -3.30
N ARG A 76 -11.22 9.56 -4.39
CA ARG A 76 -12.22 9.30 -5.43
C ARG A 76 -11.55 9.05 -6.77
N TRP A 77 -12.00 8.01 -7.47
CA TRP A 77 -11.63 7.84 -8.87
C TRP A 77 -12.36 8.89 -9.72
N THR A 78 -11.60 9.71 -10.45
CA THR A 78 -12.11 10.80 -11.29
C THR A 78 -11.77 10.64 -12.77
N HIS A 79 -10.99 9.62 -13.12
CA HIS A 79 -10.56 9.34 -14.49
C HIS A 79 -11.58 8.49 -15.23
N GLU A 80 -11.40 8.36 -16.54
CA GLU A 80 -12.18 7.45 -17.38
C GLU A 80 -12.17 6.01 -16.83
N PRO A 81 -13.23 5.22 -17.06
CA PRO A 81 -13.27 3.84 -16.62
C PRO A 81 -12.09 3.03 -17.16
N VAL A 82 -11.49 2.21 -16.29
CA VAL A 82 -10.43 1.28 -16.65
C VAL A 82 -10.65 -0.04 -15.92
N THR A 83 -10.21 -1.15 -16.54
CA THR A 83 -10.20 -2.46 -15.89
C THR A 83 -8.79 -3.00 -15.90
N VAL A 84 -8.27 -3.33 -14.73
CA VAL A 84 -6.90 -3.82 -14.55
C VAL A 84 -6.95 -5.14 -13.78
N GLY A 85 -6.37 -6.21 -14.33
CA GLY A 85 -6.45 -7.55 -13.73
C GLY A 85 -7.88 -8.05 -13.48
N GLY A 86 -8.87 -7.53 -14.20
CA GLY A 86 -10.30 -7.81 -13.99
C GLY A 86 -11.00 -6.89 -12.98
N LEU A 87 -10.28 -6.07 -12.22
CA LEU A 87 -10.85 -5.09 -11.29
C LEU A 87 -11.19 -3.79 -12.02
N ARG A 88 -12.46 -3.39 -11.95
CA ARG A 88 -12.98 -2.19 -12.61
C ARG A 88 -12.90 -0.97 -11.70
N PHE A 89 -12.34 0.11 -12.25
CA PHE A 89 -12.37 1.46 -11.73
C PHE A 89 -13.25 2.32 -12.63
N ALA A 90 -14.04 3.22 -12.04
CA ALA A 90 -14.91 4.12 -12.77
C ALA A 90 -15.13 5.43 -12.00
N PRO A 91 -15.47 6.53 -12.70
CA PRO A 91 -15.77 7.80 -12.07
C PRO A 91 -16.77 7.66 -10.90
N GLY A 92 -16.40 8.20 -9.75
CA GLY A 92 -17.22 8.18 -8.54
C GLY A 92 -16.97 7.00 -7.60
N ASP A 93 -16.20 5.99 -8.02
CA ASP A 93 -15.73 4.93 -7.12
C ASP A 93 -14.95 5.53 -5.93
N VAL A 94 -15.11 4.91 -4.77
CA VAL A 94 -14.44 5.29 -3.53
C VAL A 94 -13.24 4.37 -3.33
N LEU A 95 -12.05 4.98 -3.24
CA LEU A 95 -10.82 4.27 -2.96
C LEU A 95 -10.47 4.45 -1.48
N ARG A 96 -10.44 3.34 -0.74
CA ARG A 96 -9.83 3.29 0.58
C ARG A 96 -8.39 2.84 0.41
N GLU A 97 -7.46 3.77 0.52
CA GLU A 97 -6.06 3.58 0.18
C GLU A 97 -5.21 3.48 1.46
N PHE A 98 -4.43 2.42 1.56
CA PHE A 98 -3.63 2.07 2.73
C PHE A 98 -2.15 2.29 2.43
N TYR A 99 -1.52 3.16 3.21
CA TYR A 99 -0.11 3.51 3.09
C TYR A 99 0.63 3.17 4.37
N SER A 100 1.90 2.82 4.23
CA SER A 100 2.79 2.55 5.36
C SER A 100 4.17 3.13 5.07
N PRO A 101 4.83 3.72 6.08
CA PRO A 101 6.19 4.22 5.95
C PRO A 101 7.22 3.12 6.22
N VAL A 102 6.77 1.90 6.56
CA VAL A 102 7.62 0.75 6.86
C VAL A 102 7.42 -0.41 5.89
N LEU A 103 6.22 -0.57 5.34
CA LEU A 103 5.94 -1.65 4.39
C LEU A 103 6.20 -1.22 2.94
N PRO A 104 6.77 -2.10 2.11
CA PRO A 104 7.14 -1.82 0.72
C PRO A 104 5.96 -2.05 -0.24
N PHE A 105 4.77 -1.62 0.16
CA PHE A 105 3.57 -1.70 -0.67
C PHE A 105 2.49 -0.77 -0.13
N ASN A 106 1.57 -0.39 -1.01
CA ASN A 106 0.29 0.19 -0.67
C ASN A 106 -0.84 -0.70 -1.20
N VAL A 107 -2.06 -0.50 -0.69
CA VAL A 107 -3.23 -1.27 -1.13
C VAL A 107 -4.41 -0.32 -1.29
N PHE A 108 -5.16 -0.44 -2.37
CA PHE A 108 -6.38 0.32 -2.64
C PHE A 108 -7.56 -0.64 -2.63
N ALA A 109 -8.43 -0.54 -1.62
CA ALA A 109 -9.72 -1.22 -1.64
C ALA A 109 -10.70 -0.38 -2.47
N VAL A 110 -11.15 -0.96 -3.58
CA VAL A 110 -11.98 -0.28 -4.58
C VAL A 110 -13.44 -0.57 -4.29
N HIS A 111 -14.19 0.48 -3.96
CA HIS A 111 -15.62 0.40 -3.73
C HIS A 111 -16.37 1.13 -4.83
N ASP A 112 -17.52 0.61 -5.22
CA ASP A 112 -18.43 1.34 -6.10
C ASP A 112 -19.09 2.54 -5.38
N PRO A 113 -19.85 3.39 -6.09
CA PRO A 113 -20.50 4.55 -5.46
C PRO A 113 -21.54 4.19 -4.39
N SER A 114 -22.00 2.94 -4.34
CA SER A 114 -22.88 2.40 -3.29
C SER A 114 -22.11 1.80 -2.12
N VAL A 115 -20.79 2.04 -2.07
CA VAL A 115 -19.82 1.54 -1.08
C VAL A 115 -19.69 0.01 -1.03
N ALA A 116 -20.09 -0.69 -2.09
CA ALA A 116 -19.84 -2.13 -2.19
C ALA A 116 -18.40 -2.39 -2.66
N LEU A 117 -17.68 -3.25 -1.95
CA LEU A 117 -16.31 -3.64 -2.29
C LEU A 117 -16.28 -4.48 -3.57
N ARG A 118 -15.51 -4.01 -4.58
CA ARG A 118 -15.22 -4.78 -5.80
C ARG A 118 -13.99 -5.66 -5.66
N GLY A 119 -12.97 -5.19 -4.93
CA GLY A 119 -11.72 -5.89 -4.74
C GLY A 119 -10.60 -4.94 -4.29
N TRP A 120 -9.37 -5.43 -4.34
CA TRP A 120 -8.18 -4.69 -3.96
C TRP A 120 -7.19 -4.63 -5.11
N TYR A 121 -6.54 -3.47 -5.24
CA TYR A 121 -5.36 -3.27 -6.07
C TYR A 121 -4.19 -2.97 -5.16
N ALA A 122 -3.17 -3.81 -5.13
CA ALA A 122 -2.00 -3.61 -4.29
C ALA A 122 -0.75 -3.40 -5.15
N ASN A 123 0.01 -2.36 -4.84
CA ASN A 123 1.23 -2.02 -5.56
C ASN A 123 2.43 -2.38 -4.69
N VAL A 124 3.47 -3.00 -5.26
CA VAL A 124 4.78 -3.03 -4.63
C VAL A 124 5.44 -1.67 -4.84
N THR A 125 5.94 -1.09 -3.75
CA THR A 125 6.48 0.27 -3.75
C THR A 125 7.70 0.37 -2.83
N TYR A 126 8.46 1.45 -2.94
CA TYR A 126 9.22 1.90 -1.77
C TYR A 126 8.26 2.23 -0.62
N PRO A 127 8.68 2.12 0.66
CA PRO A 127 7.88 2.61 1.77
C PRO A 127 7.44 4.05 1.54
N THR A 128 6.21 4.36 1.94
CA THR A 128 5.59 5.66 1.65
C THR A 128 6.39 6.78 2.31
N ARG A 129 6.69 7.82 1.53
CA ARG A 129 7.34 9.04 2.03
C ARG A 129 6.32 10.14 2.27
N VAL A 130 6.64 11.05 3.18
CA VAL A 130 5.82 12.23 3.46
C VAL A 130 6.65 13.49 3.25
N ASP A 131 6.11 14.41 2.46
CA ASP A 131 6.62 15.78 2.33
C ASP A 131 5.60 16.75 2.94
N VAL A 132 6.07 17.62 3.84
CA VAL A 132 5.27 18.63 4.56
C VAL A 132 5.69 20.07 4.23
N SER A 133 6.47 20.26 3.16
CA SER A 133 6.89 21.59 2.70
C SER A 133 5.74 22.42 2.12
N GLU A 134 4.68 21.74 1.65
CA GLU A 134 3.46 22.36 1.15
C GLU A 134 2.38 22.50 2.24
N ARG A 135 1.31 23.26 1.96
CA ARG A 135 0.20 23.46 2.91
C ARG A 135 -0.53 22.18 3.30
N GLN A 136 -0.62 21.21 2.38
CA GLN A 136 -1.19 19.89 2.62
C GLN A 136 -0.05 18.87 2.58
N PRO A 137 0.04 17.95 3.55
CA PRO A 137 1.03 16.87 3.49
C PRO A 137 0.87 16.06 2.21
N LEU A 138 1.99 15.71 1.60
CA LEU A 138 2.08 14.94 0.38
C LEU A 138 2.60 13.53 0.69
N LEU A 139 1.72 12.53 0.53
CA LEU A 139 2.06 11.12 0.56
C LEU A 139 2.66 10.71 -0.80
N ILE A 140 3.90 10.27 -0.82
CA ILE A 140 4.60 9.91 -2.04
C ILE A 140 4.83 8.40 -2.03
N TRP A 141 4.32 7.72 -3.05
CA TRP A 141 4.57 6.30 -3.27
C TRP A 141 5.27 6.11 -4.62
N HIS A 142 6.36 5.36 -4.59
CA HIS A 142 7.22 5.12 -5.74
C HIS A 142 7.10 3.67 -6.15
N ASP A 143 6.49 3.48 -7.30
CA ASP A 143 6.19 2.21 -7.94
C ASP A 143 7.43 1.35 -8.18
N LEU A 144 7.29 0.04 -7.92
CA LEU A 144 8.32 -0.97 -8.12
C LEU A 144 7.81 -2.14 -8.97
N TYR A 145 7.13 -1.81 -10.07
CA TYR A 145 6.68 -2.70 -11.15
C TYR A 145 5.57 -3.66 -10.76
N LEU A 146 5.74 -4.47 -9.70
CA LEU A 146 4.83 -5.58 -9.43
C LEU A 146 3.53 -5.14 -8.76
N ASP A 147 2.42 -5.62 -9.29
CA ASP A 147 1.08 -5.38 -8.75
C ASP A 147 0.34 -6.70 -8.44
N LEU A 148 -0.64 -6.60 -7.55
CA LEU A 148 -1.57 -7.68 -7.19
C LEU A 148 -3.01 -7.16 -7.23
N VAL A 149 -3.85 -7.80 -8.03
CA VAL A 149 -5.30 -7.59 -8.02
C VAL A 149 -5.95 -8.76 -7.29
N ALA A 150 -6.80 -8.47 -6.30
CA ALA A 150 -7.42 -9.49 -5.47
C ALA A 150 -8.92 -9.25 -5.28
N PHE A 151 -9.68 -10.32 -5.09
CA PHE A 151 -11.15 -10.27 -5.07
C PHE A 151 -11.74 -10.87 -3.78
N PRO A 152 -12.96 -10.45 -3.38
CA PRO A 152 -13.60 -10.94 -2.15
C PRO A 152 -13.85 -12.46 -2.13
N ASP A 153 -13.94 -13.10 -3.29
CA ASP A 153 -14.11 -14.56 -3.41
C ASP A 153 -12.83 -15.36 -3.10
N GLY A 154 -11.71 -14.69 -2.82
CA GLY A 154 -10.43 -15.30 -2.52
C GLY A 154 -9.54 -15.53 -3.74
N SER A 155 -9.98 -15.14 -4.95
CA SER A 155 -9.15 -15.17 -6.15
C SER A 155 -8.22 -13.95 -6.23
N PHE A 156 -7.08 -14.10 -6.92
CA PHE A 156 -6.16 -13.01 -7.19
C PHE A 156 -5.39 -13.21 -8.50
N VAL A 157 -4.85 -12.12 -9.04
CA VAL A 157 -4.04 -12.05 -10.25
C VAL A 157 -2.78 -11.24 -9.95
N ARG A 158 -1.61 -11.75 -10.34
CA ARG A 158 -0.35 -11.00 -10.32
C ARG A 158 -0.16 -10.32 -11.67
N LEU A 159 0.36 -9.10 -11.65
CA LEU A 159 0.58 -8.29 -12.84
C LEU A 159 2.04 -7.87 -12.96
N ASP A 160 2.44 -7.52 -14.18
CA ASP A 160 3.66 -6.78 -14.51
C ASP A 160 5.00 -7.47 -14.14
N ASP A 161 4.98 -8.81 -14.04
CA ASP A 161 6.20 -9.64 -13.94
C ASP A 161 7.13 -9.44 -15.17
N ASP A 162 6.56 -9.09 -16.33
CA ASP A 162 7.29 -8.76 -17.57
C ASP A 162 7.95 -7.38 -17.51
N GLU A 163 7.32 -6.38 -16.90
CA GLU A 163 7.92 -5.05 -16.68
C GLU A 163 9.14 -5.14 -15.75
N LEU A 164 9.04 -5.87 -14.64
CA LEU A 164 10.18 -6.11 -13.75
C LEU A 164 11.31 -6.83 -14.50
N SER A 165 10.99 -7.82 -15.34
CA SER A 165 11.97 -8.55 -16.15
C SER A 165 12.67 -7.62 -17.16
N ALA A 166 11.92 -6.72 -17.78
CA ALA A 166 12.42 -5.74 -18.75
C ALA A 166 13.27 -4.63 -18.10
N SER A 167 13.06 -4.32 -16.81
CA SER A 167 13.83 -3.31 -16.07
C SER A 167 15.33 -3.59 -15.95
N HIS A 168 15.75 -4.85 -16.18
CA HIS A 168 17.11 -5.35 -15.97
C HIS A 168 17.63 -5.29 -14.52
N LEU A 169 16.76 -5.02 -13.54
CA LEU A 169 17.12 -4.98 -12.11
C LEU A 169 17.76 -6.27 -11.62
N ALA A 170 17.32 -7.43 -12.13
CA ALA A 170 17.94 -8.71 -11.80
C ALA A 170 19.45 -8.76 -12.07
N ARG A 171 19.97 -7.91 -12.96
CA ARG A 171 21.42 -7.77 -13.24
C ARG A 171 22.03 -6.53 -12.59
N SER A 172 21.36 -5.37 -12.65
CA SER A 172 21.93 -4.09 -12.20
C SER A 172 21.85 -3.88 -10.69
N ASP A 173 20.77 -4.34 -10.06
CA ASP A 173 20.59 -4.35 -8.60
C ASP A 173 19.82 -5.61 -8.16
N PRO A 174 20.52 -6.76 -8.08
CA PRO A 174 19.89 -8.03 -7.73
C PRO A 174 19.24 -8.01 -6.34
N ALA A 175 19.78 -7.22 -5.41
CA ALA A 175 19.27 -7.12 -4.05
C ALA A 175 17.93 -6.36 -4.01
N LEU A 176 17.78 -5.28 -4.79
CA LEU A 176 16.49 -4.60 -4.96
C LEU A 176 15.48 -5.51 -5.65
N CYS A 177 15.87 -6.20 -6.73
CA CYS A 177 15.01 -7.14 -7.44
C CYS A 177 14.44 -8.23 -6.49
N ALA A 178 15.30 -8.82 -5.65
CA ALA A 178 14.88 -9.80 -4.66
C ALA A 178 13.89 -9.22 -3.64
N ARG A 179 14.11 -8.00 -3.14
CA ARG A 179 13.19 -7.34 -2.20
C ARG A 179 11.83 -6.99 -2.81
N ILE A 180 11.79 -6.64 -4.09
CA ILE A 180 10.53 -6.39 -4.83
C ILE A 180 9.70 -7.68 -4.91
N ILE A 181 10.35 -8.79 -5.27
CA ILE A 181 9.73 -10.12 -5.32
C ILE A 181 9.21 -10.53 -3.93
N GLU A 182 10.01 -10.34 -2.88
CA GLU A 182 9.62 -10.64 -1.50
C GLU A 182 8.41 -9.80 -1.04
N ALA A 183 8.37 -8.52 -1.40
CA ALA A 183 7.25 -7.64 -1.09
C ALA A 183 5.94 -8.08 -1.75
N ARG A 184 5.99 -8.50 -3.03
CA ARG A 184 4.83 -9.12 -3.70
C ARG A 184 4.41 -10.41 -3.00
N ASP A 185 5.35 -11.27 -2.63
CA ASP A 185 5.04 -12.54 -1.98
C ASP A 185 4.43 -12.32 -0.57
N GLU A 186 4.84 -11.26 0.13
CA GLU A 186 4.16 -10.77 1.33
C GLU A 186 2.71 -10.33 1.05
N LEU A 187 2.46 -9.56 -0.01
CA LEU A 187 1.09 -9.17 -0.39
C LEU A 187 0.19 -10.38 -0.64
N VAL A 188 0.68 -11.36 -1.40
CA VAL A 188 -0.05 -12.62 -1.65
C VAL A 188 -0.35 -13.34 -0.34
N ARG A 189 0.65 -13.50 0.53
CA ARG A 189 0.47 -14.19 1.82
C ARG A 189 -0.48 -13.43 2.75
N ARG A 190 -0.44 -12.09 2.77
CA ARG A 190 -1.40 -11.27 3.53
C ARG A 190 -2.81 -11.48 3.05
N PHE A 191 -3.03 -11.46 1.74
CA PHE A 191 -4.35 -11.68 1.14
C PHE A 191 -4.87 -13.08 1.50
N GLN A 192 -4.08 -14.12 1.27
CA GLN A 192 -4.45 -15.51 1.57
C GLN A 192 -4.75 -15.76 3.05
N THR A 193 -4.10 -15.03 3.95
CA THR A 193 -4.31 -15.14 5.40
C THR A 193 -5.32 -14.10 5.95
N ARG A 194 -5.96 -13.32 5.07
CA ARG A 194 -6.89 -12.23 5.44
C ARG A 194 -6.30 -11.26 6.47
N ARG A 195 -5.01 -10.98 6.32
CA ARG A 195 -4.33 -9.96 7.12
C ARG A 195 -4.73 -8.57 6.60
N PHE A 196 -4.82 -7.61 7.50
CA PHE A 196 -5.05 -6.21 7.12
C PHE A 196 -4.01 -5.78 6.06
N PRO A 197 -4.41 -5.05 4.99
CA PRO A 197 -5.74 -4.46 4.76
C PRO A 197 -6.76 -5.32 3.99
N PHE A 198 -6.47 -6.60 3.72
CA PHE A 198 -7.34 -7.52 2.95
C PHE A 198 -8.47 -8.16 3.78
N ARG A 199 -9.03 -7.42 4.73
CA ARG A 199 -10.12 -7.91 5.58
C ARG A 199 -11.47 -7.48 5.01
N THR A 200 -12.41 -8.42 5.01
CA THR A 200 -13.86 -8.23 4.80
C THR A 200 -14.60 -8.58 6.06
#